data_AF-A0A258FW76-F1
#
_entry.id   AF-A0A258FW76-F1
#
_cell.length_a   1.000
_cell.length_b   1.000
_cell.length_c   1.000
_cell.angle_alpha   90.00
_cell.angle_beta   90.00
_cell.angle_gamma   90.00
#
_symmetry.space_group_name_H-M   'P 1'
#
loop_
_entity.id
_entity.type
_entity.pdbx_description
1 polymer ?
#
loop_
_entity_poly.entity_id
_entity_poly.type
_entity_poly.pdbx_seq_one_letter_code
_entity_poly.pdbx_strand_id
1 'polypeptide(L)'
;MNSSVYDDVALERVVQDRFGLAVDVSSVILRQVDVSRSAKATVFLTKKKQLLLYIEASSPLLLADVKKIVSRMGLKAEFYMPPKGQPHYFDDIGRAKFLSVFPGRTTVTDEDIIFYKTLAPYNPALVMIGEVKNGEIYQFDADSRDGWRMAAKFAYRRIRTS
;
A
#
# COMPACT_ATOMS: atom_id res chain seq x y z
N MET A 1 -13.10 19.66 -16.06
CA MET A 1 -13.95 18.82 -15.21
C MET A 1 -14.06 17.35 -15.67
N ASN A 2 -13.64 16.98 -16.90
CA ASN A 2 -13.70 15.58 -17.37
C ASN A 2 -12.44 14.73 -17.08
N SER A 3 -11.28 15.35 -16.85
CA SER A 3 -10.02 14.61 -16.63
C SER A 3 -10.01 13.84 -15.32
N SER A 4 -10.46 14.43 -14.21
CA SER A 4 -10.45 13.77 -12.90
C SER A 4 -11.35 12.53 -12.85
N VAL A 5 -12.49 12.55 -13.54
CA VAL A 5 -13.40 11.41 -13.64
C VAL A 5 -12.76 10.29 -14.47
N TYR A 6 -12.08 10.64 -15.56
CA TYR A 6 -11.33 9.68 -16.37
C TYR A 6 -10.22 9.01 -15.56
N ASP A 7 -9.47 9.80 -14.78
CA ASP A 7 -8.40 9.30 -13.92
C ASP A 7 -8.92 8.36 -12.82
N ASP A 8 -10.11 8.62 -12.28
CA ASP A 8 -10.75 7.74 -11.28
C ASP A 8 -11.15 6.40 -11.90
N VAL A 9 -11.77 6.41 -13.08
CA VAL A 9 -12.12 5.18 -13.81
C VAL A 9 -10.86 4.39 -14.19
N ALA A 10 -9.77 5.08 -14.55
CA ALA A 10 -8.49 4.43 -14.82
C ALA A 10 -7.92 3.75 -13.55
N LEU A 11 -7.98 4.43 -12.40
CA LEU A 11 -7.56 3.87 -11.12
C LEU A 11 -8.38 2.64 -10.73
N GLU A 12 -9.70 2.69 -10.88
CA GLU A 12 -10.60 1.55 -10.62
C GLU A 12 -10.23 0.32 -11.47
N ARG A 13 -10.00 0.53 -12.77
CA ARG A 13 -9.56 -0.53 -13.70
C ARG A 13 -8.24 -1.13 -13.29
N VAL A 14 -7.24 -0.30 -13.00
CA VAL A 14 -5.91 -0.78 -12.58
C VAL A 14 -5.99 -1.59 -11.29
N VAL A 15 -6.81 -1.16 -10.32
CA VAL A 15 -7.01 -1.90 -9.08
C VAL A 15 -7.67 -3.27 -9.34
N GLN A 16 -8.71 -3.31 -10.18
CA GLN A 16 -9.37 -4.56 -10.57
C GLN A 16 -8.44 -5.51 -11.33
N ASP A 17 -7.60 -5.00 -12.22
CA ASP A 17 -6.70 -5.81 -13.04
C ASP A 17 -5.53 -6.37 -12.23
N ARG A 18 -4.94 -5.55 -11.35
CA ARG A 18 -3.73 -5.91 -10.60
C ARG A 18 -4.02 -6.67 -9.31
N PHE A 19 -5.15 -6.39 -8.65
CA PHE A 19 -5.49 -6.95 -7.33
C PHE A 19 -6.80 -7.75 -7.32
N GLY A 20 -7.59 -7.71 -8.40
CA GLY A 20 -8.88 -8.40 -8.45
C GLY A 20 -9.96 -7.78 -7.56
N LEU A 21 -9.75 -6.53 -7.10
CA LEU A 21 -10.67 -5.83 -6.22
C LEU A 21 -11.52 -4.83 -7.01
N ALA A 22 -12.83 -5.05 -7.04
CA ALA A 22 -13.75 -4.09 -7.63
C ALA A 22 -13.97 -2.94 -6.63
N VAL A 23 -13.53 -1.74 -7.02
CA VAL A 23 -13.69 -0.52 -6.21
C VAL A 23 -14.48 0.52 -6.97
N ASP A 24 -15.33 1.24 -6.24
CA ASP A 24 -15.99 2.46 -6.71
C ASP A 24 -15.39 3.64 -5.97
N VAL A 25 -14.67 4.52 -6.66
CA VAL A 25 -14.06 5.71 -6.08
C VAL A 25 -15.16 6.70 -5.72
N SER A 26 -15.18 7.12 -4.45
CA SER A 26 -16.07 8.18 -3.96
C SER A 26 -15.36 9.53 -3.96
N SER A 27 -14.10 9.56 -3.54
CA SER A 27 -13.27 10.77 -3.54
C SER A 27 -11.79 10.40 -3.50
N VAL A 28 -10.96 11.25 -4.11
CA VAL A 28 -9.50 11.16 -4.02
C VAL A 28 -8.99 12.24 -3.08
N ILE A 29 -8.26 11.84 -2.04
CA ILE A 29 -7.71 12.71 -1.00
C ILE A 29 -6.35 13.26 -1.45
N LEU A 30 -5.50 12.40 -1.98
CA LEU A 30 -4.22 12.75 -2.59
C LEU A 30 -4.08 12.01 -3.91
N ARG A 31 -3.63 12.69 -4.96
CA ARG A 31 -3.43 12.09 -6.29
C ARG A 31 -1.98 12.20 -6.69
N GLN A 32 -1.38 11.05 -7.03
CA GLN A 32 -0.06 10.96 -7.64
C GLN A 32 1.02 11.80 -6.91
N VAL A 33 0.94 11.85 -5.58
CA VAL A 33 1.91 12.56 -4.74
C VAL A 33 3.18 11.74 -4.62
N ASP A 34 4.32 12.41 -4.55
CA ASP A 34 5.59 11.73 -4.40
C ASP A 34 5.69 11.10 -3.00
N VAL A 35 6.12 9.84 -2.94
CA VAL A 35 6.40 9.10 -1.69
C VAL A 35 7.83 8.58 -1.62
N SER A 36 8.58 8.80 -2.69
CA SER A 36 10.04 8.72 -2.77
C SER A 36 10.49 9.50 -4.02
N ARG A 37 11.77 9.41 -4.38
CA ARG A 37 12.27 9.97 -5.66
C ARG A 37 11.74 9.24 -6.90
N SER A 38 11.25 8.01 -6.76
CA SER A 38 10.86 7.15 -7.90
C SER A 38 9.46 6.55 -7.76
N ALA A 39 8.72 6.91 -6.71
CA ALA A 39 7.44 6.31 -6.37
C ALA A 39 6.37 7.37 -6.10
N LYS A 40 5.16 7.09 -6.56
CA LYS A 40 3.97 7.93 -6.41
C LYS A 40 2.87 7.18 -5.67
N ALA A 41 2.04 7.93 -4.98
CA ALA A 41 0.91 7.42 -4.24
C ALA A 41 -0.39 8.16 -4.57
N THR A 42 -1.49 7.42 -4.56
CA THR A 42 -2.85 7.96 -4.61
C THR A 42 -3.63 7.41 -3.41
N VAL A 43 -4.19 8.32 -2.60
CA VAL A 43 -5.03 8.00 -1.45
C VAL A 43 -6.47 8.33 -1.80
N PHE A 44 -7.37 7.35 -1.71
CA PHE A 44 -8.75 7.51 -2.14
C PHE A 44 -9.73 6.75 -1.24
N LEU A 45 -10.94 7.29 -1.12
CA LEU A 45 -12.04 6.71 -0.38
C LEU A 45 -12.99 6.02 -1.37
N THR A 46 -13.38 4.79 -1.08
CA THR A 46 -14.41 4.10 -1.85
C THR A 46 -15.82 4.53 -1.43
N LYS A 47 -16.84 4.25 -2.24
CA LYS A 47 -18.26 4.43 -1.85
C LYS A 47 -18.63 3.64 -0.59
N LYS A 48 -17.93 2.53 -0.32
CA LYS A 48 -18.04 1.71 0.90
C LYS A 48 -17.26 2.29 2.10
N LYS A 49 -16.78 3.54 2.02
CA LYS A 49 -16.02 4.23 3.08
C LYS A 49 -14.72 3.52 3.48
N GLN A 50 -14.13 2.75 2.57
CA GLN A 50 -12.81 2.16 2.77
C GLN A 50 -11.76 3.12 2.23
N LEU A 51 -10.77 3.46 3.06
CA LEU A 51 -9.63 4.26 2.62
C LEU A 51 -8.56 3.33 2.04
N LEU A 52 -8.19 3.57 0.79
CA LEU A 52 -7.18 2.80 0.07
C LEU A 52 -6.01 3.70 -0.31
N LEU A 53 -4.82 3.09 -0.31
CA LEU A 53 -3.57 3.68 -0.77
C LEU A 53 -3.05 2.83 -1.93
N TYR A 54 -3.00 3.41 -3.12
CA TYR A 54 -2.34 2.83 -4.29
C TYR A 54 -0.94 3.44 -4.43
N ILE A 55 0.08 2.61 -4.60
CA ILE A 55 1.47 3.04 -4.79
C ILE A 55 2.01 2.39 -6.06
N GLU A 56 2.70 3.17 -6.88
CA GLU A 56 3.45 2.69 -8.03
C GLU A 56 4.84 3.33 -8.06
N ALA A 57 5.81 2.62 -8.61
CA ALA A 57 7.17 3.14 -8.75
C ALA A 57 7.80 2.73 -10.08
N SER A 58 8.74 3.53 -10.56
CA SER A 58 9.60 3.17 -11.69
C SER A 58 10.70 2.18 -11.31
N SER A 59 11.10 2.17 -10.03
CA SER A 59 12.04 1.18 -9.46
C SER A 59 11.30 0.02 -8.80
N PRO A 60 11.95 -1.14 -8.60
CA PRO A 60 11.41 -2.21 -7.75
C PRO A 60 11.05 -1.67 -6.35
N LEU A 61 9.94 -2.16 -5.78
CA LEU A 61 9.58 -1.95 -4.38
C LEU A 61 9.41 -3.30 -3.72
N LEU A 62 9.83 -3.41 -2.45
CA LEU A 62 9.53 -4.55 -1.60
C LEU A 62 8.37 -4.23 -0.65
N LEU A 63 7.76 -5.25 -0.06
CA LEU A 63 6.77 -5.06 1.00
C LEU A 63 7.35 -4.24 2.18
N ALA A 64 8.63 -4.39 2.50
CA ALA A 64 9.33 -3.57 3.50
C ALA A 64 9.27 -2.07 3.16
N ASP A 65 9.51 -1.71 1.90
CA ASP A 65 9.49 -0.33 1.43
C ASP A 65 8.08 0.26 1.50
N VAL A 66 7.09 -0.52 1.06
CA VAL A 66 5.67 -0.13 1.11
C VAL A 66 5.21 0.10 2.56
N LYS A 67 5.59 -0.80 3.50
CA LYS A 67 5.33 -0.61 4.94
C LYS A 67 5.93 0.68 5.47
N LYS A 68 7.16 1.01 5.04
CA LYS A 68 7.85 2.25 5.42
C LYS A 68 7.15 3.48 4.84
N ILE A 69 6.74 3.45 3.58
CA ILE A 69 5.97 4.51 2.92
C ILE A 69 4.65 4.76 3.67
N VAL A 70 3.85 3.71 3.93
CA VAL A 70 2.59 3.81 4.68
C VAL A 70 2.80 4.51 6.02
N SER A 71 3.81 4.08 6.78
CA SER A 71 4.09 4.66 8.09
C SER A 71 4.48 6.14 8.00
N ARG A 72 5.34 6.51 7.03
CA ARG A 72 5.80 7.89 6.82
C ARG A 72 4.73 8.81 6.26
N MET A 73 3.76 8.28 5.53
CA MET A 73 2.56 9.03 5.10
C MET A 73 1.62 9.35 6.26
N GLY A 74 1.89 8.91 7.50
CA GLY A 74 0.97 9.07 8.63
C GLY A 74 -0.16 8.06 8.63
N LEU A 75 -0.03 6.94 7.92
CA LEU A 75 -1.10 5.94 7.77
C LEU A 75 -0.82 4.70 8.63
N LYS A 76 -1.89 3.99 9.00
CA LYS A 76 -1.83 2.66 9.60
C LYS A 76 -2.55 1.68 8.68
N ALA A 77 -1.78 0.74 8.12
CA ALA A 77 -2.34 -0.32 7.30
C ALA A 77 -3.24 -1.23 8.13
N GLU A 78 -4.38 -1.60 7.53
CA GLU A 78 -5.21 -2.70 7.97
C GLU A 78 -4.85 -3.99 7.22
N PHE A 79 -4.65 -3.89 5.90
CA PHE A 79 -4.38 -5.04 5.05
C PHE A 79 -3.55 -4.64 3.82
N TYR A 80 -2.57 -5.46 3.46
CA TYR A 80 -1.78 -5.31 2.24
C TYR A 80 -2.33 -6.29 1.20
N MET A 81 -2.91 -5.77 0.11
CA MET A 81 -3.60 -6.61 -0.88
C MET A 81 -2.58 -7.39 -1.70
N PRO A 82 -2.65 -8.74 -1.74
CA PRO A 82 -1.77 -9.50 -2.61
C PRO A 82 -2.13 -9.28 -4.08
N PRO A 83 -1.22 -9.56 -5.02
CA PRO A 83 -1.52 -9.57 -6.45
C PRO A 83 -2.69 -10.50 -6.78
N LYS A 84 -3.43 -10.16 -7.84
CA LYS A 84 -4.58 -10.92 -8.31
C LYS A 84 -4.24 -12.41 -8.51
N GLY A 85 -5.09 -13.28 -7.97
CA GLY A 85 -4.94 -14.73 -8.09
C GLY A 85 -3.86 -15.33 -7.20
N GLN A 86 -3.20 -14.55 -6.34
CA GLN A 86 -2.10 -15.02 -5.49
C GLN A 86 -2.36 -14.71 -4.01
N PRO A 87 -3.40 -15.29 -3.38
CA PRO A 87 -3.82 -14.93 -2.02
C PRO A 87 -2.72 -15.12 -0.95
N HIS A 88 -1.79 -16.04 -1.16
CA HIS A 88 -0.67 -16.34 -0.26
C HIS A 88 0.67 -15.74 -0.72
N TYR A 89 0.65 -14.80 -1.66
CA TYR A 89 1.85 -14.25 -2.34
C TYR A 89 3.03 -13.93 -1.40
N PHE A 90 2.77 -13.17 -0.33
CA PHE A 90 3.81 -12.77 0.62
C PHE A 90 4.37 -13.97 1.39
N ASP A 91 3.50 -14.91 1.73
CA ASP A 91 3.82 -16.10 2.52
C ASP A 91 4.62 -17.10 1.68
N ASP A 92 4.21 -17.32 0.43
CA ASP A 92 4.89 -18.19 -0.53
C ASP A 92 6.33 -17.71 -0.77
N ILE A 93 6.50 -16.40 -1.02
CA ILE A 93 7.83 -15.81 -1.18
C ILE A 93 8.63 -15.87 0.13
N GLY A 94 7.99 -15.58 1.26
CA GLY A 94 8.63 -15.64 2.57
C GLY A 94 9.18 -17.04 2.88
N ARG A 95 8.39 -18.08 2.63
CA ARG A 95 8.79 -19.49 2.80
C ARG A 95 9.92 -19.86 1.85
N ALA A 96 9.81 -19.50 0.57
CA ALA A 96 10.85 -19.78 -0.41
C ALA A 96 12.20 -19.13 -0.04
N LYS A 97 12.18 -17.86 0.39
CA LYS A 97 13.38 -17.13 0.83
C LYS A 97 13.96 -17.67 2.14
N PHE A 98 13.11 -18.04 3.09
CA PHE A 98 13.55 -18.66 4.33
C PHE A 98 14.27 -19.99 4.05
N LEU A 99 13.65 -20.87 3.25
CA LEU A 99 14.22 -22.18 2.91
C LEU A 99 15.51 -22.08 2.08
N SER A 100 15.67 -21.01 1.27
CA SER A 100 16.93 -20.78 0.55
C SER A 100 18.10 -20.44 1.48
N VAL A 101 17.81 -19.84 2.64
CA VAL A 101 18.82 -19.50 3.67
C VAL A 101 19.01 -20.66 4.64
N PHE A 102 17.94 -21.40 4.97
CA PHE A 102 17.94 -22.51 5.92
C PHE A 102 17.41 -23.81 5.29
N PRO A 103 18.16 -24.42 4.34
CA PRO A 103 17.67 -25.57 3.56
C PRO A 103 17.42 -26.83 4.41
N GLY A 104 18.05 -26.96 5.57
CA GLY A 104 17.87 -28.09 6.48
C GLY A 104 16.61 -28.02 7.37
N ARG A 105 15.81 -26.96 7.25
CA ARG A 105 14.61 -26.78 8.08
C ARG A 105 13.42 -27.51 7.46
N THR A 106 12.83 -28.44 8.22
CA THR A 106 11.67 -29.24 7.78
C THR A 106 10.32 -28.62 8.14
N THR A 107 10.26 -27.85 9.24
CA THR A 107 9.05 -27.14 9.68
C THR A 107 9.28 -25.64 9.65
N VAL A 108 8.45 -24.93 8.88
CA VAL A 108 8.50 -23.47 8.74
C VAL A 108 7.23 -22.86 9.33
N THR A 109 7.39 -22.12 10.42
CA THR A 109 6.30 -21.42 11.11
C THR A 109 6.08 -20.03 10.50
N ASP A 110 4.98 -19.37 10.88
CA ASP A 110 4.72 -18.00 10.42
C ASP A 110 5.69 -16.99 11.02
N GLU A 111 6.16 -17.22 12.25
CA GLU A 111 7.17 -16.40 12.93
C GLU A 111 8.51 -16.42 12.19
N ASP A 112 8.93 -17.62 11.74
CA ASP A 112 10.17 -17.82 10.98
C ASP A 112 10.23 -16.94 9.72
N ILE A 113 9.08 -16.73 9.07
CA ILE A 113 8.99 -16.06 7.78
C ILE A 113 8.60 -14.59 7.86
N ILE A 114 8.29 -14.02 9.05
CA ILE A 114 7.82 -12.62 9.17
C ILE A 114 8.74 -11.63 8.44
N PHE A 115 10.05 -11.74 8.68
CA PHE A 115 11.05 -10.92 8.00
C PHE A 115 11.09 -11.21 6.50
N TYR A 116 11.11 -12.48 6.11
CA TYR A 116 11.23 -12.90 4.72
C TYR A 116 10.03 -12.50 3.85
N LYS A 117 8.81 -12.47 4.42
CA LYS A 117 7.62 -11.90 3.76
C LYS A 117 7.86 -10.46 3.32
N THR A 118 8.65 -9.68 4.08
CA THR A 118 8.94 -8.28 3.74
C THR A 118 9.83 -8.11 2.51
N LEU A 119 10.51 -9.17 2.07
CA LEU A 119 11.37 -9.19 0.89
C LEU A 119 10.60 -9.50 -0.41
N ALA A 120 9.29 -9.70 -0.33
CA ALA A 120 8.46 -9.90 -1.50
C ALA A 120 8.39 -8.62 -2.37
N PRO A 121 8.64 -8.71 -3.69
CA PRO A 121 8.41 -7.60 -4.61
C PRO A 121 6.95 -7.17 -4.58
N TYR A 122 6.69 -5.87 -4.49
CA TYR A 122 5.35 -5.33 -4.33
C TYR A 122 5.20 -3.98 -5.04
N ASN A 123 5.14 -4.03 -6.37
CA ASN A 123 4.93 -2.88 -7.27
C ASN A 123 4.06 -3.31 -8.48
N PRO A 124 2.89 -2.71 -8.71
CA PRO A 124 2.24 -1.74 -7.84
C PRO A 124 1.80 -2.37 -6.51
N ALA A 125 1.54 -1.52 -5.52
CA ALA A 125 1.03 -1.92 -4.21
C ALA A 125 -0.35 -1.30 -3.93
N LEU A 126 -1.19 -2.03 -3.21
CA LEU A 126 -2.50 -1.57 -2.78
C LEU A 126 -2.73 -1.91 -1.33
N VAL A 127 -2.92 -0.89 -0.50
CA VAL A 127 -3.03 -1.04 0.94
C VAL A 127 -4.38 -0.51 1.40
N MET A 128 -5.10 -1.33 2.16
CA MET A 128 -6.26 -0.88 2.91
C MET A 128 -5.79 -0.21 4.18
N ILE A 129 -6.21 1.04 4.37
CA ILE A 129 -5.83 1.85 5.51
C ILE A 129 -6.90 1.70 6.59
N GLY A 130 -6.48 1.37 7.80
CA GLY A 130 -7.38 1.30 8.96
C GLY A 130 -7.50 2.65 9.66
N GLU A 131 -6.48 3.52 9.55
CA GLU A 131 -6.43 4.80 10.26
C GLU A 131 -5.46 5.79 9.61
N VAL A 132 -5.82 7.07 9.63
CA VAL A 132 -4.90 8.21 9.44
C VAL A 132 -4.50 8.74 10.80
N LYS A 133 -3.22 8.60 11.14
CA LYS A 133 -2.66 9.03 12.43
C LYS A 133 -2.75 10.55 12.52
N ASN A 134 -3.24 11.05 13.65
CA ASN A 134 -3.37 12.48 13.95
C ASN A 134 -4.20 13.28 12.92
N GLY A 135 -4.91 12.62 11.99
CA GLY A 135 -5.68 13.29 10.95
C GLY A 135 -4.84 13.98 9.87
N GLU A 136 -3.57 13.61 9.70
CA GLU A 136 -2.64 14.23 8.76
C GLU A 136 -2.03 13.19 7.81
N ILE A 137 -2.03 13.49 6.52
CA ILE A 137 -1.39 12.67 5.49
C ILE A 137 -0.20 13.42 4.91
N TYR A 138 0.93 12.74 4.85
CA TYR A 138 2.21 13.31 4.43
C TYR A 138 2.62 12.80 3.05
N GLN A 139 3.41 13.61 2.34
CA GLN A 139 4.10 13.26 1.09
C GLN A 139 5.60 13.47 1.23
N PHE A 140 6.38 12.78 0.40
CA PHE A 140 7.81 13.00 0.30
C PHE A 140 8.09 14.38 -0.28
N ASP A 141 9.05 15.08 0.31
CA ASP A 141 9.55 16.36 -0.17
C ASP A 141 11.05 16.43 0.15
N ALA A 142 11.89 16.40 -0.88
CA ALA A 142 13.34 16.38 -0.72
C ALA A 142 13.89 17.66 -0.08
N ASP A 143 13.14 18.77 -0.18
CA ASP A 143 13.53 20.08 0.33
C ASP A 143 13.04 20.31 1.77
N SER A 144 12.24 19.41 2.33
CA SER A 144 11.78 19.51 3.71
C SER A 144 12.82 18.96 4.70
N ARG A 145 12.85 19.52 5.91
CA ARG A 145 13.82 19.16 6.96
C ARG A 145 13.87 17.66 7.26
N ASP A 146 12.70 17.01 7.27
CA ASP A 146 12.57 15.58 7.60
C ASP A 146 12.34 14.71 6.35
N GLY A 147 12.43 15.29 5.15
CA GLY A 147 12.17 14.64 3.86
C GLY A 147 10.69 14.36 3.57
N TRP A 148 9.79 14.83 4.45
CA TRP A 148 8.33 14.68 4.36
C TRP A 148 7.64 15.99 4.74
N ARG A 149 6.50 16.28 4.11
CA ARG A 149 5.65 17.42 4.46
C ARG A 149 4.18 17.01 4.49
N MET A 150 3.37 17.72 5.26
CA MET A 150 1.92 17.51 5.27
C MET A 150 1.35 17.85 3.88
N ALA A 151 0.60 16.92 3.30
CA ALA A 151 -0.06 17.07 2.01
C ALA A 151 -1.57 17.33 2.17
N ALA A 152 -2.21 16.72 3.16
CA ALA A 152 -3.63 16.92 3.44
C ALA A 152 -3.97 16.69 4.92
N LYS A 153 -5.03 17.36 5.40
CA LYS A 153 -5.70 17.02 6.65
C LYS A 153 -6.91 16.14 6.34
N PHE A 154 -6.96 14.94 6.90
CA PHE A 154 -8.04 13.99 6.71
C PHE A 154 -8.16 13.05 7.91
N ALA A 155 -9.24 13.17 8.67
CA ALA A 155 -9.51 12.28 9.79
C ALA A 155 -10.20 11.01 9.29
N TYR A 156 -9.59 9.85 9.59
CA TYR A 156 -10.16 8.56 9.24
C TYR A 156 -9.74 7.50 10.25
N ARG A 157 -10.70 6.74 10.75
CA ARG A 157 -10.47 5.51 11.51
C ARG A 157 -11.61 4.55 11.21
N ARG A 158 -11.27 3.36 10.73
CA ARG A 158 -12.26 2.33 10.45
C ARG A 158 -12.70 1.70 11.77
N ILE A 159 -14.01 1.70 12.01
CA ILE A 159 -14.61 0.98 13.14
C ILE A 159 -14.82 -0.47 12.69
N ARG A 160 -14.24 -1.41 13.43
CA ARG A 160 -14.55 -2.83 13.25
C ARG A 160 -15.81 -3.14 14.04
N THR A 161 -16.92 -3.31 13.34
CA THR A 161 -18.10 -3.95 13.92
C THR A 161 -17.87 -5.45 13.87
N SER A 162 -17.83 -6.07 15.06
CA SER A 162 -17.72 -7.52 15.27
C SER A 162 -18.90 -8.29 14.67
#